data_AF-A0A818DJM1-F1
#
_entry.id   AF-A0A818DJM1-F1
#
_cell.length_a   1.000
_cell.length_b   1.000
_cell.length_c   1.000
_cell.angle_alpha   90.00
_cell.angle_beta   90.00
_cell.angle_gamma   90.00
#
_symmetry.space_group_name_H-M   'P 1'
#
loop_
_entity.id
_entity.type
_entity.pdbx_description
1 polymer ?
#
loop_
_entity_poly.entity_id
_entity_poly.type
_entity_poly.pdbx_seq_one_letter_code
_entity_poly.pdbx_strand_id
1 'polypeptide(L)'
;MKEELKNKDCKIHESNQNPPLNFDDDEAPMSDSNYHVLTGLTREQFNDLCSEIPPSALRDTDIRTPRTAIACLLVKLRLGLSHQALCTLFSVEDKRKMTRILDSACTAIKKYFVPKHLGFDHIERQKVIDDHTRPLAKILLGDNDPSKAIIILDGTYCYIQKSANNLLQRRTYSLHKGKPLVKPMMIVSSDGYIISVMGPFLADGRNNDAEITKSMMYNNKQGFTDWLRPGDLVIVDRGFRDCIPDLEKFGYKTKMPCFLNKDQSQFTTSQANETRLITKICWVIESANGRVKQWQFFNKIIPNSMIEKIGDYFEIVCAMINCYRPTFIQDTSHDNEIAEKMLKLARETNKIKDYVESMKNKPAKKLKWIAMDAADAISDFPKMSFKNLQELTLGIYQLKQARSYTTEHVSPNGAFVVKVGNERPDLIRAQVQSRHKNSTKYDVVVGCCAHIASIIYYLAYATHDPKHLQQRAFDYYNSITDAQDYSELSDTESENSDDDSNILYSLA
;
A
#
# COMPACT_ATOMS: atom_id res chain seq x y z
N MET A 1 23.89 37.62 43.13
CA MET A 1 22.44 37.40 43.34
C MET A 1 21.52 38.24 42.44
N LYS A 2 21.41 39.57 42.57
CA LYS A 2 20.54 40.39 41.68
C LYS A 2 20.99 40.39 40.20
N GLU A 3 22.29 40.38 39.94
CA GLU A 3 22.87 40.23 38.59
C GLU A 3 22.69 38.82 38.01
N GLU A 4 22.80 37.78 38.84
CA GLU A 4 22.57 36.39 38.42
C GLU A 4 21.09 36.12 38.12
N LEU A 5 20.17 36.75 38.86
CA LEU A 5 18.73 36.71 38.57
C LEU A 5 18.41 37.46 37.27
N LYS A 6 19.00 38.64 37.04
CA LYS A 6 18.87 39.36 35.75
C LYS A 6 19.42 38.57 34.57
N ASN A 7 20.57 37.90 34.73
CA ASN A 7 21.14 37.05 33.68
C ASN A 7 20.32 35.77 33.44
N LYS A 8 19.67 35.22 34.48
CA LYS A 8 18.73 34.11 34.33
C LYS A 8 17.44 34.57 33.64
N ASP A 9 16.89 35.72 34.01
CA ASP A 9 15.69 36.29 33.36
C ASP A 9 15.97 36.70 31.90
N CYS A 10 17.15 37.26 31.59
CA CYS A 10 17.57 37.51 30.20
C CYS A 10 17.68 36.20 29.40
N LYS A 11 18.31 35.15 29.95
CA LYS A 11 18.39 33.83 29.28
C LYS A 11 17.02 33.17 29.10
N ILE A 12 16.11 33.34 30.05
CA ILE A 12 14.73 32.84 29.95
C ILE A 12 13.94 33.63 28.89
N HIS A 13 14.13 34.96 28.82
CA HIS A 13 13.51 35.78 27.78
C HIS A 13 14.10 35.56 26.37
N GLU A 14 15.39 35.27 26.25
CA GLU A 14 16.03 34.88 24.99
C GLU A 14 15.58 33.48 24.54
N SER A 15 15.36 32.55 25.47
CA SER A 15 14.85 31.20 25.14
C SER A 15 13.43 31.19 24.56
N ASN A 16 12.65 32.26 24.76
CA ASN A 16 11.31 32.43 24.22
C ASN A 16 11.27 33.03 22.79
N GLN A 17 12.41 33.35 22.18
CA GLN A 17 12.47 33.90 20.82
C GLN A 17 12.83 32.87 19.74
N ASN A 18 13.40 31.73 20.11
CA ASN A 18 13.75 30.70 19.14
C ASN A 18 12.52 29.86 18.75
N PRO A 19 12.35 29.54 17.46
CA PRO A 19 11.27 28.67 17.02
C PRO A 19 11.41 27.28 17.65
N PRO A 20 10.30 26.61 18.03
CA PRO A 20 10.35 25.25 18.57
C PRO A 20 11.08 24.25 17.66
N LEU A 21 11.00 24.45 16.34
CA LEU A 21 11.81 23.76 15.35
C LEU A 21 12.74 24.76 14.67
N ASN A 22 14.05 24.60 14.87
CA ASN A 22 15.08 25.37 14.18
C ASN A 22 15.94 24.45 13.31
N PHE A 23 15.87 24.64 11.99
CA PHE A 23 16.69 23.89 11.04
C PHE A 23 17.97 24.63 10.65
N ASP A 24 18.13 25.88 11.08
CA ASP A 24 19.29 26.75 10.80
C ASP A 24 20.33 26.77 11.93
N ASP A 25 20.10 26.04 13.03
CA ASP A 25 21.04 25.96 14.15
C ASP A 25 22.20 25.00 13.83
N ASP A 26 23.34 25.56 13.43
CA ASP A 26 24.56 24.82 13.17
C ASP A 26 25.37 24.51 14.43
N GLU A 27 25.16 25.24 15.53
CA GLU A 27 25.88 25.05 16.80
C GLU A 27 25.27 23.93 17.65
N ALA A 28 23.94 23.82 17.67
CA ALA A 28 23.18 22.79 18.37
C ALA A 28 22.13 22.12 17.46
N PRO A 29 22.56 21.45 16.38
CA PRO A 29 21.64 20.86 15.42
C PRO A 29 20.82 19.72 16.04
N MET A 30 19.57 19.58 15.59
CA MET A 30 18.75 18.43 15.94
C MET A 30 19.42 17.11 15.54
N SER A 31 19.15 16.04 16.29
CA SER A 31 19.66 14.70 15.96
C SER A 31 19.13 14.19 14.62
N ASP A 32 19.89 13.30 13.98
CA ASP A 32 19.48 12.66 12.71
C ASP A 32 18.15 11.92 12.81
N SER A 33 17.86 11.32 13.97
CA SER A 33 16.56 10.71 14.26
C SER A 33 15.43 11.74 14.18
N ASN A 34 15.62 12.92 14.77
CA ASN A 34 14.63 14.01 14.71
C ASN A 34 14.46 14.53 13.29
N TYR A 35 15.55 14.71 12.53
CA TYR A 35 15.47 15.04 11.10
C TYR A 35 14.63 14.02 10.33
N HIS A 36 14.87 12.72 10.53
CA HIS A 36 14.15 11.67 9.82
C HIS A 36 12.67 11.56 10.24
N VAL A 37 12.37 11.75 11.53
CA VAL A 37 10.98 11.79 12.02
C VAL A 37 10.23 12.98 11.43
N LEU A 38 10.83 14.17 11.47
CA LEU A 38 10.20 15.43 11.07
C LEU A 38 10.09 15.56 9.56
N THR A 39 11.15 15.25 8.81
CA THR A 39 11.25 15.52 7.37
C THR A 39 11.18 14.27 6.49
N GLY A 40 11.43 13.08 7.07
CA GLY A 40 11.58 11.84 6.31
C GLY A 40 12.98 11.60 5.75
N LEU A 41 13.94 12.49 6.01
CA LEU A 41 15.32 12.45 5.54
C LEU A 41 16.32 12.46 6.71
N THR A 42 17.50 11.87 6.53
CA THR A 42 18.64 12.13 7.43
C THR A 42 19.09 13.59 7.31
N ARG A 43 19.93 14.08 8.23
CA ARG A 43 20.42 15.47 8.14
C ARG A 43 21.24 15.67 6.86
N GLU A 44 22.08 14.71 6.51
CA GLU A 44 22.88 14.72 5.28
C GLU A 44 21.99 14.80 4.03
N GLN A 45 20.97 13.94 3.93
CA GLN A 45 20.03 13.95 2.81
C GLN A 45 19.23 15.25 2.73
N PHE A 46 18.86 15.82 3.87
CA PHE A 46 18.19 17.12 3.91
C PHE A 46 19.11 18.24 3.43
N ASN A 47 20.39 18.22 3.80
CA ASN A 47 21.40 19.18 3.32
C ASN A 47 21.61 19.06 1.81
N ASP A 48 21.72 17.84 1.31
CA ASP A 48 21.83 17.52 -0.12
C ASP A 48 20.65 18.12 -0.89
N LEU A 49 19.42 17.86 -0.47
CA LEU A 49 18.22 18.46 -1.08
C LEU A 49 18.26 20.00 -1.05
N CYS A 50 18.72 20.60 0.03
CA CYS A 50 18.84 22.07 0.12
C CYS A 50 19.87 22.61 -0.89
N SER A 51 20.98 21.90 -1.09
CA SER A 51 22.05 22.28 -2.02
C SER A 51 21.63 22.22 -3.49
N GLU A 52 20.65 21.38 -3.80
CA GLU A 52 20.05 21.24 -5.13
C GLU A 52 19.18 22.45 -5.52
N ILE A 53 18.80 23.29 -4.55
CA ILE A 53 17.96 24.46 -4.78
C ILE A 53 18.83 25.73 -4.88
N PRO A 54 18.85 26.41 -6.05
CA PRO A 54 19.70 27.58 -6.21
C PRO A 54 19.18 28.75 -5.35
N PRO A 55 20.06 29.58 -4.76
CA PRO A 55 19.67 30.72 -3.93
C PRO A 55 18.73 31.72 -4.63
N SER A 56 18.80 31.82 -5.96
CA SER A 56 17.91 32.67 -6.75
C SER A 56 16.44 32.19 -6.75
N ALA A 57 16.20 30.90 -6.51
CA ALA A 57 14.86 30.30 -6.52
C ALA A 57 14.15 30.42 -5.17
N LEU A 58 14.91 30.42 -4.08
CA LEU A 58 14.38 30.49 -2.73
C LEU A 58 15.25 31.45 -1.93
N ARG A 59 14.77 32.69 -1.80
CA ARG A 59 15.51 33.76 -1.15
C ARG A 59 15.42 33.66 0.36
N ASP A 60 16.48 34.13 1.01
CA ASP A 60 16.49 34.45 2.42
C ASP A 60 15.65 35.71 2.69
N THR A 61 14.98 35.75 3.83
CA THR A 61 14.11 36.84 4.27
C THR A 61 14.12 36.93 5.78
N ASP A 62 13.74 38.08 6.33
CA ASP A 62 13.64 38.30 7.78
C ASP A 62 12.73 37.30 8.52
N ILE A 63 11.84 36.61 7.80
CA ILE A 63 10.87 35.67 8.38
C ILE A 63 11.37 34.23 8.30
N ARG A 64 12.21 33.91 7.31
CA ARG A 64 12.64 32.54 7.04
C ARG A 64 13.83 32.47 6.10
N THR A 65 14.71 31.51 6.38
CA THR A 65 15.78 31.09 5.45
C THR A 65 15.22 30.16 4.35
N PRO A 66 15.98 29.89 3.27
CA PRO A 66 15.61 28.87 2.28
C PRO A 66 15.49 27.48 2.91
N ARG A 67 16.39 27.15 3.83
CA ARG A 67 16.44 25.87 4.54
C ARG A 67 15.20 25.66 5.41
N THR A 68 14.80 26.68 6.17
CA THR A 68 13.55 26.66 6.96
C THR A 68 12.31 26.53 6.06
N ALA A 69 12.29 27.13 4.86
CA ALA A 69 11.18 26.95 3.93
C ALA A 69 11.02 25.50 3.45
N ILE A 70 12.14 24.86 3.09
CA ILE A 70 12.17 23.44 2.69
C ILE A 70 11.72 22.57 3.87
N ALA A 71 12.23 22.84 5.08
CA ALA A 71 11.83 22.13 6.29
C ALA A 71 10.32 22.23 6.56
N CYS A 72 9.72 23.43 6.47
CA CYS A 72 8.28 23.63 6.63
C CYS A 72 7.47 22.72 5.69
N LEU A 73 7.87 22.63 4.41
CA LEU A 73 7.20 21.78 3.44
C LEU A 73 7.39 20.30 3.76
N LEU A 74 8.62 19.84 4.03
CA LEU A 74 8.86 18.43 4.33
C LEU A 74 8.16 17.99 5.61
N VAL A 75 8.15 18.81 6.66
CA VAL A 75 7.39 18.54 7.90
C VAL A 75 5.90 18.42 7.61
N LYS A 76 5.35 19.30 6.77
CA LYS A 76 3.95 19.21 6.33
C LYS A 76 3.67 17.89 5.63
N LEU A 77 4.52 17.49 4.67
CA LEU A 77 4.33 16.27 3.87
C LEU A 77 4.48 15.02 4.74
N ARG A 78 5.52 14.99 5.57
CA ARG A 78 5.90 13.85 6.39
C ARG A 78 4.89 13.58 7.49
N LEU A 79 4.48 14.61 8.22
CA LEU A 79 3.61 14.50 9.41
C LEU A 79 2.14 14.84 9.11
N GLY A 80 1.83 15.45 7.97
CA GLY A 80 0.47 15.83 7.59
C GLY A 80 -0.13 16.85 8.56
N LEU A 81 0.64 17.88 8.93
CA LEU A 81 0.22 18.92 9.88
C LEU A 81 -0.63 20.01 9.23
N SER A 82 -1.49 20.64 10.04
CA SER A 82 -2.25 21.82 9.63
C SER A 82 -1.32 23.04 9.51
N HIS A 83 -1.73 24.05 8.73
CA HIS A 83 -0.93 25.29 8.63
C HIS A 83 -0.81 25.99 9.99
N GLN A 84 -1.80 25.84 10.88
CA GLN A 84 -1.73 26.42 12.23
C GLN A 84 -0.67 25.76 13.08
N ALA A 85 -0.58 24.42 13.06
CA ALA A 85 0.45 23.71 13.78
C ALA A 85 1.86 24.07 13.26
N LEU A 86 2.01 24.21 11.94
CA LEU A 86 3.28 24.68 11.36
C LEU A 86 3.62 26.11 11.80
N CYS A 87 2.64 27.02 11.86
CA CYS A 87 2.87 28.39 12.36
C CYS A 87 3.45 28.37 13.78
N THR A 88 2.88 27.54 14.66
CA THR A 88 3.38 27.38 16.04
C THR A 88 4.78 26.78 16.08
N LEU A 89 5.04 25.71 15.31
CA LEU A 89 6.31 24.99 15.36
C LEU A 89 7.50 25.79 14.79
N PHE A 90 7.24 26.67 13.81
CA PHE A 90 8.27 27.49 13.16
C PHE A 90 8.18 28.98 13.55
N SER A 91 7.40 29.32 14.57
CA SER A 91 7.14 30.71 15.02
C SER A 91 6.77 31.67 13.88
N VAL A 92 5.97 31.20 12.92
CA VAL A 92 5.47 32.02 11.81
C VAL A 92 4.16 32.68 12.24
N GLU A 93 4.10 34.01 12.12
CA GLU A 93 3.02 34.84 12.66
C GLU A 93 1.60 34.45 12.20
N ASP A 94 1.41 34.11 10.91
CA ASP A 94 0.09 33.74 10.41
C ASP A 94 0.09 32.68 9.29
N LYS A 95 -1.11 32.14 9.03
CA LYS A 95 -1.36 31.09 8.03
C LYS A 95 -1.08 31.55 6.60
N ARG A 96 -1.25 32.83 6.27
CA ARG A 96 -1.01 33.36 4.91
C ARG A 96 0.49 33.39 4.63
N LYS A 97 1.30 33.82 5.59
CA LYS A 97 2.76 33.73 5.51
C LYS A 97 3.22 32.28 5.38
N MET A 98 2.69 31.38 6.22
CA MET A 98 2.99 29.94 6.12
C MET A 98 2.63 29.35 4.74
N THR A 99 1.46 29.67 4.19
CA THR A 99 1.08 29.23 2.84
C THR A 99 2.09 29.72 1.78
N ARG A 100 2.50 30.99 1.82
CA ARG A 100 3.53 31.53 0.91
C ARG A 100 4.87 30.83 1.04
N ILE A 101 5.28 30.49 2.26
CA ILE A 101 6.51 29.73 2.53
C ILE A 101 6.42 28.36 1.84
N LEU A 102 5.34 27.61 2.10
CA LEU A 102 5.10 26.29 1.52
C LEU A 102 5.05 26.34 -0.01
N ASP A 103 4.34 27.31 -0.59
CA ASP A 103 4.23 27.49 -2.03
C ASP A 103 5.58 27.81 -2.68
N SER A 104 6.40 28.67 -2.05
CA SER A 104 7.74 29.00 -2.55
C SER A 104 8.68 27.80 -2.52
N ALA A 105 8.69 27.02 -1.43
CA ALA A 105 9.48 25.80 -1.33
C ALA A 105 9.01 24.74 -2.33
N CYS A 106 7.70 24.56 -2.49
CA CYS A 106 7.12 23.62 -3.44
C CYS A 106 7.55 23.96 -4.87
N THR A 107 7.39 25.21 -5.27
CA THR A 107 7.76 25.70 -6.60
C THR A 107 9.26 25.50 -6.87
N ALA A 108 10.11 25.80 -5.88
CA ALA A 108 11.55 25.62 -6.02
C ALA A 108 11.93 24.15 -6.18
N ILE A 109 11.47 23.25 -5.30
CA ILE A 109 11.79 21.82 -5.36
C ILE A 109 11.25 21.19 -6.64
N LYS A 110 10.01 21.51 -7.05
CA LYS A 110 9.42 21.04 -8.31
C LYS A 110 10.22 21.46 -9.53
N LYS A 111 10.83 22.64 -9.51
CA LYS A 111 11.60 23.16 -10.65
C LYS A 111 13.01 22.58 -10.73
N TYR A 112 13.70 22.45 -9.60
CA TYR A 112 15.15 22.17 -9.60
C TYR A 112 15.52 20.75 -9.15
N PHE A 113 14.67 20.09 -8.35
CA PHE A 113 14.96 18.75 -7.82
C PHE A 113 14.15 17.67 -8.53
N VAL A 114 12.83 17.86 -8.69
CA VAL A 114 11.94 16.81 -9.27
C VAL A 114 12.39 16.32 -10.65
N PRO A 115 12.74 17.17 -11.63
CA PRO A 115 13.14 16.72 -12.96
C PRO A 115 14.43 15.88 -13.01
N LYS A 116 15.22 15.88 -11.92
CA LYS A 116 16.44 15.07 -11.80
C LYS A 116 16.15 13.63 -11.33
N HIS A 117 14.98 13.40 -10.76
CA HIS A 117 14.66 12.14 -10.05
C HIS A 117 13.27 11.57 -10.37
N LEU A 118 12.48 12.22 -11.23
CA LEU A 118 11.15 11.76 -11.61
C LEU A 118 10.74 12.28 -12.99
N GLY A 119 9.96 11.49 -13.74
CA GLY A 119 9.44 11.84 -15.06
C GLY A 119 10.22 11.15 -16.18
N PHE A 120 9.62 10.86 -17.33
CA PHE A 120 10.29 10.01 -18.34
C PHE A 120 11.64 10.54 -18.85
N ASP A 121 11.85 11.86 -18.80
CA ASP A 121 13.09 12.50 -19.23
C ASP A 121 14.25 12.41 -18.21
N HIS A 122 13.96 12.09 -16.93
CA HIS A 122 14.99 12.09 -15.88
C HIS A 122 15.93 10.88 -15.96
N ILE A 123 15.47 9.78 -16.57
CA ILE A 123 16.19 8.52 -16.62
C ILE A 123 16.12 7.89 -18.01
N GLU A 124 17.28 7.52 -18.53
CA GLU A 124 17.37 6.80 -19.79
C GLU A 124 16.63 5.46 -19.71
N ARG A 125 15.87 5.14 -20.77
CA ARG A 125 15.15 3.87 -20.88
C ARG A 125 16.06 2.66 -20.64
N GLN A 126 17.27 2.68 -21.21
CA GLN A 126 18.22 1.58 -21.06
C GLN A 126 18.65 1.38 -19.61
N LYS A 127 18.86 2.48 -18.87
CA LYS A 127 19.19 2.44 -17.44
C LYS A 127 18.07 1.77 -16.61
N VAL A 128 16.80 2.01 -16.92
CA VAL A 128 15.68 1.32 -16.25
C VAL A 128 15.66 -0.18 -16.55
N ILE A 129 16.03 -0.57 -17.78
CA ILE A 129 16.10 -1.98 -18.18
C ILE A 129 17.25 -2.72 -17.50
N ASP A 130 18.39 -2.06 -17.36
CA ASP A 130 19.60 -2.67 -16.82
C ASP A 130 19.58 -2.67 -15.28
N ASP A 131 19.25 -1.52 -14.67
CA ASP A 131 19.40 -1.31 -13.22
C ASP A 131 18.11 -1.58 -12.43
N HIS A 132 16.94 -1.39 -13.05
CA HIS A 132 15.64 -1.41 -12.35
C HIS A 132 14.67 -2.50 -12.82
N THR A 133 15.09 -3.33 -13.79
CA THR A 133 14.32 -4.47 -14.25
C THR A 133 14.90 -5.77 -13.73
N ARG A 134 14.20 -6.34 -12.74
CA ARG A 134 14.58 -7.56 -12.03
C ARG A 134 14.65 -8.76 -12.97
N PRO A 135 15.62 -9.67 -12.75
CA PRO A 135 15.64 -10.96 -13.45
C PRO A 135 14.34 -11.74 -13.28
N LEU A 136 13.69 -11.66 -12.11
CA LEU A 136 12.40 -12.31 -11.86
C LEU A 136 11.33 -11.87 -12.88
N ALA A 137 11.23 -10.58 -13.16
CA ALA A 137 10.24 -10.06 -14.12
C ALA A 137 10.61 -10.45 -15.56
N LYS A 138 11.90 -10.38 -15.91
CA LYS A 138 12.42 -10.77 -17.24
C LYS A 138 12.09 -12.24 -17.56
N ILE A 139 12.32 -13.15 -16.61
CA ILE A 139 12.09 -14.59 -16.77
C ILE A 139 10.61 -14.94 -16.74
N LEU A 140 9.84 -14.37 -15.80
CA LEU A 140 8.44 -14.74 -15.63
C LEU A 140 7.54 -14.21 -16.75
N LEU A 141 7.76 -12.96 -17.20
CA LEU A 141 6.83 -12.25 -18.09
C LEU A 141 7.50 -11.56 -19.28
N GLY A 142 8.80 -11.27 -19.20
CA GLY A 142 9.55 -10.49 -20.19
C GLY A 142 10.11 -11.27 -21.38
N ASP A 143 9.85 -12.57 -21.48
CA ASP A 143 10.43 -13.48 -22.49
C ASP A 143 11.98 -13.54 -22.47
N ASN A 144 12.62 -13.15 -21.37
CA ASN A 144 14.07 -12.96 -21.26
C ASN A 144 14.69 -12.00 -22.29
N ASP A 145 13.89 -11.10 -22.87
CA ASP A 145 14.38 -10.09 -23.81
C ASP A 145 15.09 -8.95 -23.05
N PRO A 146 16.41 -8.76 -23.21
CA PRO A 146 17.16 -7.74 -22.49
C PRO A 146 16.94 -6.33 -23.04
N SER A 147 16.21 -6.16 -24.16
CA SER A 147 15.90 -4.86 -24.75
C SER A 147 14.55 -4.29 -24.31
N LYS A 148 13.77 -5.09 -23.57
CA LYS A 148 12.38 -4.82 -23.22
C LYS A 148 12.27 -4.07 -21.90
N ALA A 149 11.60 -2.92 -21.91
CA ALA A 149 11.18 -2.26 -20.69
C ALA A 149 9.98 -2.99 -20.08
N ILE A 150 10.01 -3.22 -18.76
CA ILE A 150 8.91 -3.80 -18.00
C ILE A 150 8.45 -2.76 -16.99
N ILE A 151 7.25 -2.22 -17.21
CA ILE A 151 6.64 -1.23 -16.31
C ILE A 151 5.34 -1.78 -15.71
N ILE A 152 5.02 -1.30 -14.51
CA ILE A 152 3.80 -1.61 -13.79
C ILE A 152 3.03 -0.30 -13.59
N LEU A 153 1.73 -0.31 -13.86
CA LEU A 153 0.83 0.84 -13.66
C LEU A 153 -0.18 0.53 -12.57
N ASP A 154 -0.40 1.50 -11.68
CA ASP A 154 -1.46 1.42 -10.67
C ASP A 154 -1.87 2.82 -10.19
N GLY A 155 -3.18 2.98 -9.97
CA GLY A 155 -3.76 4.19 -9.43
C GLY A 155 -3.80 4.14 -7.91
N THR A 156 -3.21 5.13 -7.24
CA THR A 156 -3.44 5.35 -5.80
C THR A 156 -4.50 6.41 -5.57
N TYR A 157 -4.87 6.65 -4.31
CA TYR A 157 -5.92 7.60 -3.96
C TYR A 157 -5.50 8.52 -2.82
N CYS A 158 -5.72 9.82 -2.99
CA CYS A 158 -5.55 10.82 -1.95
C CYS A 158 -6.95 11.27 -1.50
N TYR A 159 -7.34 10.90 -0.27
CA TYR A 159 -8.64 11.28 0.27
C TYR A 159 -8.70 12.78 0.53
N ILE A 160 -9.82 13.40 0.18
CA ILE A 160 -10.06 14.82 0.41
C ILE A 160 -11.33 15.03 1.23
N GLN A 161 -11.44 16.20 1.85
CA GLN A 161 -12.66 16.63 2.54
C GLN A 161 -13.83 16.73 1.56
N LYS A 162 -15.04 16.43 2.04
CA LYS A 162 -16.28 16.69 1.30
C LYS A 162 -16.36 18.17 0.93
N SER A 163 -16.88 18.47 -0.25
CA SER A 163 -17.07 19.84 -0.71
C SER A 163 -18.53 20.24 -0.60
N ALA A 164 -18.79 21.48 -0.16
CA ALA A 164 -20.11 22.10 -0.26
C ALA A 164 -20.46 22.45 -1.73
N ASN A 165 -19.45 22.52 -2.62
CA ASN A 165 -19.68 22.68 -4.04
C ASN A 165 -20.10 21.32 -4.64
N ASN A 166 -21.37 21.20 -5.01
CA ASN A 166 -21.95 19.97 -5.54
C ASN A 166 -21.26 19.46 -6.82
N LEU A 167 -20.73 20.35 -7.67
CA LEU A 167 -19.98 19.95 -8.85
C LEU A 167 -18.66 19.29 -8.44
N LEU A 168 -17.88 19.93 -7.57
CA LEU A 168 -16.62 19.37 -7.08
C LEU A 168 -16.86 18.06 -6.30
N GLN A 169 -17.90 18.02 -5.48
CA GLN A 169 -18.29 16.83 -4.73
C GLN A 169 -18.58 15.66 -5.66
N ARG A 170 -19.39 15.84 -6.72
CA ARG A 170 -19.66 14.77 -7.71
C ARG A 170 -18.40 14.33 -8.45
N ARG A 171 -17.55 15.28 -8.84
CA ARG A 171 -16.33 14.98 -9.61
C ARG A 171 -15.25 14.26 -8.81
N THR A 172 -15.23 14.44 -7.49
CA THR A 172 -14.22 13.84 -6.61
C THR A 172 -14.75 12.62 -5.84
N TYR A 173 -16.05 12.34 -5.88
CA TYR A 173 -16.61 11.19 -5.17
C TYR A 173 -16.33 9.86 -5.89
N SER A 174 -15.61 8.97 -5.23
CA SER A 174 -15.41 7.60 -5.72
C SER A 174 -16.51 6.68 -5.17
N LEU A 175 -17.33 6.11 -6.05
CA LEU A 175 -18.31 5.09 -5.67
C LEU A 175 -17.64 3.84 -5.06
N HIS A 176 -16.50 3.43 -5.60
CA HIS A 176 -15.74 2.27 -5.12
C HIS A 176 -15.20 2.45 -3.69
N LYS A 177 -14.76 3.67 -3.33
CA LYS A 177 -14.22 3.96 -1.98
C LYS A 177 -15.24 4.61 -1.04
N GLY A 178 -16.42 4.97 -1.54
CA GLY A 178 -17.49 5.63 -0.80
C GLY A 178 -17.15 7.03 -0.26
N LYS A 179 -16.08 7.67 -0.77
CA LYS A 179 -15.52 8.93 -0.23
C LYS A 179 -14.93 9.81 -1.34
N PRO A 180 -14.86 11.15 -1.12
CA PRO A 180 -14.14 12.05 -2.00
C PRO A 180 -12.63 11.76 -2.03
N LEU A 181 -12.05 11.69 -3.22
CA LEU A 181 -10.62 11.50 -3.45
C LEU A 181 -10.19 12.07 -4.80
N VAL A 182 -8.88 12.17 -4.98
CA VAL A 182 -8.23 12.34 -6.29
C VAL A 182 -7.21 11.22 -6.50
N LYS A 183 -6.86 10.92 -7.75
CA LYS A 183 -6.11 9.73 -8.14
C LYS A 183 -4.78 10.07 -8.84
N PRO A 184 -3.64 9.95 -8.15
CA PRO A 184 -2.35 9.86 -8.81
C PRO A 184 -2.19 8.47 -9.47
N MET A 185 -1.68 8.42 -10.69
CA MET A 185 -1.34 7.18 -11.41
C MET A 185 0.17 6.99 -11.37
N MET A 186 0.65 5.94 -10.72
CA MET A 186 2.07 5.64 -10.60
C MET A 186 2.54 4.71 -11.71
N ILE A 187 3.76 4.95 -12.18
CA ILE A 187 4.46 4.14 -13.18
C ILE A 187 5.77 3.70 -12.56
N VAL A 188 5.93 2.41 -12.31
CA VAL A 188 7.10 1.87 -11.61
C VAL A 188 7.75 0.74 -12.39
N SER A 189 9.05 0.54 -12.17
CA SER A 189 9.78 -0.64 -12.62
C SER A 189 9.50 -1.85 -11.71
N SER A 190 10.02 -3.01 -12.10
CA SER A 190 9.83 -4.26 -11.35
C SER A 190 10.55 -4.34 -9.99
N ASP A 191 11.49 -3.45 -9.66
CA ASP A 191 12.12 -3.33 -8.33
C ASP A 191 11.51 -2.22 -7.45
N GLY A 192 10.57 -1.46 -8.00
CA GLY A 192 9.82 -0.40 -7.33
C GLY A 192 10.43 0.99 -7.50
N TYR A 193 11.39 1.17 -8.41
CA TYR A 193 11.82 2.49 -8.85
C TYR A 193 10.67 3.22 -9.54
N ILE A 194 10.43 4.48 -9.16
CA ILE A 194 9.29 5.25 -9.65
C ILE A 194 9.73 6.00 -10.92
N ILE A 195 9.30 5.54 -12.09
CA ILE A 195 9.72 6.17 -13.36
C ILE A 195 9.01 7.53 -13.51
N SER A 196 7.70 7.55 -13.28
CA SER A 196 6.88 8.76 -13.41
C SER A 196 5.58 8.63 -12.62
N VAL A 197 4.92 9.76 -12.38
CA VAL A 197 3.59 9.84 -11.80
C VAL A 197 2.74 10.81 -12.60
N MET A 198 1.50 10.43 -12.87
CA MET A 198 0.55 11.24 -13.63
C MET A 198 -0.60 11.69 -12.74
N GLY A 199 -1.17 12.85 -13.09
CA GLY A 199 -2.31 13.43 -12.40
C GLY A 199 -1.90 14.38 -11.26
N PRO A 200 -2.71 14.51 -10.20
CA PRO A 200 -3.84 13.65 -9.86
C PRO A 200 -5.05 13.89 -10.77
N PHE A 201 -5.80 12.82 -11.00
CA PHE A 201 -7.06 12.83 -11.74
C PHE A 201 -8.24 12.88 -10.79
N LEU A 202 -9.39 13.29 -11.30
CA LEU A 202 -10.65 13.24 -10.56
C LEU A 202 -11.08 11.78 -10.35
N ALA A 203 -12.07 11.55 -9.48
CA ALA A 203 -12.51 10.20 -9.13
C ALA A 203 -13.89 9.83 -9.68
N ASP A 204 -14.48 10.71 -10.49
CA ASP A 204 -15.71 10.42 -11.21
C ASP A 204 -15.57 9.23 -12.17
N GLY A 205 -16.70 8.71 -12.65
CA GLY A 205 -16.73 7.54 -13.51
C GLY A 205 -15.98 7.69 -14.84
N ARG A 206 -15.57 8.91 -15.22
CA ARG A 206 -14.79 9.19 -16.44
C ARG A 206 -13.28 8.98 -16.23
N ASN A 207 -12.82 8.89 -14.99
CA ASN A 207 -11.41 8.79 -14.62
C ASN A 207 -11.16 7.49 -13.84
N ASN A 208 -11.60 6.36 -14.41
CA ASN A 208 -11.15 5.05 -13.96
C ASN A 208 -9.73 4.77 -14.48
N ASP A 209 -9.09 3.70 -14.00
CA ASP A 209 -7.68 3.45 -14.30
C ASP A 209 -7.43 3.19 -15.79
N ALA A 210 -8.39 2.54 -16.47
CA ALA A 210 -8.36 2.35 -17.92
C ALA A 210 -8.44 3.67 -18.70
N GLU A 211 -9.40 4.55 -18.38
CA GLU A 211 -9.58 5.84 -19.07
C GLU A 211 -8.42 6.81 -18.81
N ILE A 212 -7.85 6.79 -17.60
CA ILE A 212 -6.62 7.53 -17.29
C ILE A 212 -5.48 7.03 -18.19
N THR A 213 -5.29 5.73 -18.29
CA THR A 213 -4.22 5.13 -19.11
C THR A 213 -4.39 5.45 -20.60
N LYS A 214 -5.62 5.39 -21.13
CA LYS A 214 -5.92 5.84 -22.50
C LYS A 214 -5.54 7.31 -22.69
N SER A 215 -5.96 8.18 -21.78
CA SER A 215 -5.63 9.61 -21.83
C SER A 215 -4.12 9.85 -21.83
N MET A 216 -3.36 9.10 -21.03
CA MET A 216 -1.89 9.17 -21.01
C MET A 216 -1.27 8.80 -22.36
N MET A 217 -1.76 7.74 -23.01
CA MET A 217 -1.25 7.30 -24.31
C MET A 217 -1.64 8.24 -25.45
N TYR A 218 -2.92 8.60 -25.57
CA TYR A 218 -3.42 9.37 -26.70
C TYR A 218 -3.05 10.86 -26.65
N ASN A 219 -3.00 11.45 -25.44
CA ASN A 219 -2.59 12.85 -25.30
C ASN A 219 -1.06 13.00 -25.20
N ASN A 220 -0.38 11.96 -24.71
CA ASN A 220 1.08 11.85 -24.56
C ASN A 220 1.79 13.10 -23.98
N LYS A 221 1.11 13.89 -23.14
CA LYS A 221 1.65 15.18 -22.65
C LYS A 221 2.94 15.05 -21.83
N GLN A 222 3.17 13.89 -21.23
CA GLN A 222 4.31 13.63 -20.37
C GLN A 222 5.30 12.62 -20.99
N GLY A 223 5.15 12.26 -22.28
CA GLY A 223 6.11 11.40 -22.98
C GLY A 223 5.98 9.90 -22.70
N PHE A 224 4.81 9.42 -22.27
CA PHE A 224 4.56 7.99 -22.02
C PHE A 224 4.85 7.12 -23.24
N THR A 225 4.36 7.52 -24.42
CA THR A 225 4.57 6.76 -25.67
C THR A 225 5.88 7.10 -26.38
N ASP A 226 6.58 8.15 -25.95
CA ASP A 226 7.91 8.48 -26.47
C ASP A 226 8.99 7.65 -25.77
N TRP A 227 8.77 7.35 -24.48
CA TRP A 227 9.68 6.55 -23.68
C TRP A 227 9.49 5.04 -23.91
N LEU A 228 8.25 4.56 -23.99
CA LEU A 228 7.97 3.15 -24.31
C LEU A 228 8.11 2.87 -25.81
N ARG A 229 8.49 1.62 -26.15
CA ARG A 229 8.61 1.15 -27.52
C ARG A 229 7.67 -0.03 -27.79
N PRO A 230 7.22 -0.22 -29.04
CA PRO A 230 6.52 -1.45 -29.43
C PRO A 230 7.32 -2.69 -29.00
N GLY A 231 6.64 -3.65 -28.37
CA GLY A 231 7.23 -4.84 -27.76
C GLY A 231 7.45 -4.72 -26.25
N ASP A 232 7.47 -3.51 -25.68
CA ASP A 232 7.58 -3.31 -24.23
C ASP A 232 6.42 -3.91 -23.45
N LEU A 233 6.67 -4.31 -22.21
CA LEU A 233 5.70 -4.98 -21.37
C LEU A 233 5.09 -4.00 -20.35
N VAL A 234 3.77 -3.85 -20.42
CA VAL A 234 2.97 -3.09 -19.47
C VAL A 234 2.16 -4.08 -18.61
N ILE A 235 2.43 -4.08 -17.31
CA ILE A 235 1.74 -4.92 -16.34
C ILE A 235 0.72 -4.07 -15.59
N VAL A 236 -0.51 -4.56 -15.52
CA VAL A 236 -1.63 -3.83 -14.92
C VAL A 236 -2.50 -4.73 -14.07
N ASP A 237 -3.23 -4.12 -13.15
CA ASP A 237 -4.28 -4.78 -12.40
C ASP A 237 -5.58 -4.90 -13.20
N ARG A 238 -6.53 -5.65 -12.65
CA ARG A 238 -7.83 -5.92 -13.29
C ARG A 238 -8.65 -4.66 -13.59
N GLY A 239 -8.40 -3.55 -12.88
CA GLY A 239 -9.07 -2.26 -13.12
C GLY A 239 -8.77 -1.64 -14.49
N PHE A 240 -7.74 -2.11 -15.18
CA PHE A 240 -7.27 -1.59 -16.47
C PHE A 240 -7.80 -2.39 -17.68
N ARG A 241 -8.68 -3.38 -17.45
CA ARG A 241 -9.21 -4.27 -18.48
C ARG A 241 -9.62 -3.54 -19.76
N ASP A 242 -10.32 -2.43 -19.61
CA ASP A 242 -10.95 -1.71 -20.72
C ASP A 242 -9.97 -0.88 -21.56
N CYS A 243 -8.68 -0.81 -21.18
CA CYS A 243 -7.62 -0.18 -21.98
C CYS A 243 -6.59 -1.18 -22.53
N ILE A 244 -6.77 -2.49 -22.29
CA ILE A 244 -5.87 -3.51 -22.84
C ILE A 244 -5.79 -3.45 -24.38
N PRO A 245 -6.92 -3.37 -25.13
CA PRO A 245 -6.86 -3.27 -26.59
C PRO A 245 -6.13 -2.00 -27.08
N ASP A 246 -6.23 -0.90 -26.33
CA ASP A 246 -5.51 0.33 -26.65
C ASP A 246 -4.01 0.16 -26.45
N LEU A 247 -3.57 -0.42 -25.33
CA LEU A 247 -2.16 -0.72 -25.07
C LEU A 247 -1.57 -1.62 -26.18
N GLU A 248 -2.30 -2.65 -26.59
CA GLU A 248 -1.90 -3.55 -27.67
C GLU A 248 -1.84 -2.84 -29.03
N LYS A 249 -2.75 -1.89 -29.29
CA LYS A 249 -2.75 -1.07 -30.51
C LYS A 249 -1.52 -0.16 -30.62
N PHE A 250 -0.97 0.30 -29.50
CA PHE A 250 0.31 1.01 -29.47
C PHE A 250 1.53 0.06 -29.56
N GLY A 251 1.29 -1.24 -29.69
CA GLY A 251 2.33 -2.26 -29.88
C GLY A 251 2.90 -2.82 -28.58
N TYR A 252 2.32 -2.49 -27.42
CA TYR A 252 2.80 -3.01 -26.14
C TYR A 252 2.28 -4.42 -25.87
N LYS A 253 3.11 -5.25 -25.24
CA LYS A 253 2.64 -6.48 -24.61
C LYS A 253 1.99 -6.12 -23.29
N THR A 254 0.85 -6.73 -22.99
CA THR A 254 0.15 -6.49 -21.72
C THR A 254 -0.01 -7.75 -20.89
N LYS A 255 0.18 -7.63 -19.57
CA LYS A 255 -0.13 -8.70 -18.61
C LYS A 255 -1.05 -8.18 -17.52
N MET A 256 -2.13 -8.93 -17.27
CA MET A 256 -3.15 -8.63 -16.27
C MET A 256 -3.66 -9.93 -15.65
N PRO A 257 -3.97 -9.98 -14.35
CA PRO A 257 -4.59 -11.15 -13.73
C PRO A 257 -5.91 -11.56 -14.43
N CYS A 258 -6.18 -12.87 -14.51
CA CYS A 258 -7.36 -13.38 -15.19
C CYS A 258 -8.67 -12.95 -14.51
N PHE A 259 -9.75 -12.85 -15.30
CA PHE A 259 -11.12 -12.73 -14.81
C PHE A 259 -11.81 -14.08 -14.79
N LEU A 260 -12.72 -14.27 -13.83
CA LEU A 260 -13.68 -15.38 -13.89
C LEU A 260 -14.68 -15.04 -14.98
N ASN A 261 -14.84 -15.94 -15.95
CA ASN A 261 -15.88 -15.81 -16.97
C ASN A 261 -17.25 -16.06 -16.33
N LYS A 262 -18.33 -15.54 -16.95
CA LYS A 262 -19.69 -15.65 -16.40
C LYS A 262 -20.15 -17.09 -16.18
N ASP A 263 -19.63 -18.02 -16.96
CA ASP A 263 -19.89 -19.46 -16.95
C ASP A 263 -18.94 -20.24 -16.01
N GLN A 264 -17.99 -19.56 -15.35
CA GLN A 264 -16.99 -20.17 -14.48
C GLN A 264 -17.23 -19.80 -13.01
N SER A 265 -17.27 -20.82 -12.14
CA SER A 265 -17.28 -20.64 -10.68
C SER A 265 -15.88 -20.59 -10.07
N GLN A 266 -14.86 -21.01 -10.81
CA GLN A 266 -13.45 -21.02 -10.39
C GLN A 266 -12.51 -20.90 -11.59
N PHE A 267 -11.28 -20.43 -11.34
CA PHE A 267 -10.23 -20.43 -12.34
C PHE A 267 -9.80 -21.86 -12.69
N THR A 268 -9.42 -22.06 -13.95
CA THR A 268 -8.62 -23.22 -14.31
C THR A 268 -7.24 -23.15 -13.64
N THR A 269 -6.57 -24.30 -13.49
CA THR A 269 -5.18 -24.36 -12.99
C THR A 269 -4.27 -23.40 -13.76
N SER A 270 -4.38 -23.36 -15.09
CA SER A 270 -3.58 -22.49 -15.94
C SER A 270 -3.82 -21.00 -15.65
N GLN A 271 -5.10 -20.57 -15.60
CA GLN A 271 -5.45 -19.18 -15.28
C GLN A 271 -5.00 -18.77 -13.87
N ALA A 272 -5.15 -19.67 -12.89
CA ALA A 272 -4.70 -19.42 -11.53
C ALA A 272 -3.17 -19.28 -11.46
N ASN A 273 -2.43 -20.13 -12.19
CA ASN A 273 -0.97 -20.05 -12.26
C ASN A 273 -0.50 -18.78 -12.96
N GLU A 274 -1.07 -18.43 -14.11
CA GLU A 274 -0.75 -17.16 -14.81
C GLU A 274 -1.02 -15.95 -13.91
N THR A 275 -2.18 -15.93 -13.25
CA THR A 275 -2.53 -14.89 -12.28
C THR A 275 -1.47 -14.78 -11.18
N ARG A 276 -1.01 -15.90 -10.60
CA ARG A 276 0.03 -15.89 -9.56
C ARG A 276 1.35 -15.29 -10.05
N LEU A 277 1.78 -15.64 -11.26
CA LEU A 277 3.01 -15.08 -11.86
C LEU A 277 2.89 -13.56 -12.02
N ILE A 278 1.74 -13.08 -12.52
CA ILE A 278 1.48 -11.66 -12.72
C ILE A 278 1.44 -10.93 -11.37
N THR A 279 0.67 -11.42 -10.40
CA THR A 279 0.54 -10.78 -9.08
C THR A 279 1.86 -10.75 -8.31
N LYS A 280 2.76 -11.70 -8.54
CA LYS A 280 4.09 -11.72 -7.94
C LYS A 280 4.93 -10.52 -8.37
N ILE A 281 4.76 -10.06 -9.60
CA ILE A 281 5.42 -8.87 -10.13
C ILE A 281 4.63 -7.61 -9.75
N CYS A 282 3.30 -7.61 -9.87
CA CYS A 282 2.46 -6.44 -9.54
C CYS A 282 2.63 -5.97 -8.09
N TRP A 283 2.83 -6.86 -7.12
CA TRP A 283 2.92 -6.48 -5.70
C TRP A 283 3.95 -5.37 -5.39
N VAL A 284 4.95 -5.20 -6.26
CA VAL A 284 5.95 -4.14 -6.14
C VAL A 284 5.33 -2.74 -6.21
N ILE A 285 4.32 -2.52 -7.06
CA ILE A 285 3.65 -1.20 -7.15
C ILE A 285 2.81 -0.91 -5.91
N GLU A 286 2.14 -1.91 -5.33
CA GLU A 286 1.43 -1.76 -4.06
C GLU A 286 2.38 -1.30 -2.95
N SER A 287 3.61 -1.82 -2.97
CA SER A 287 4.66 -1.45 -2.02
C SER A 287 5.21 -0.05 -2.28
N ALA A 288 5.38 0.36 -3.55
CA ALA A 288 5.75 1.72 -3.93
C ALA A 288 4.66 2.73 -3.50
N ASN A 289 3.39 2.43 -3.76
CA ASN A 289 2.24 3.17 -3.24
C ASN A 289 2.32 3.28 -1.71
N GLY A 290 2.59 2.17 -1.02
CA GLY A 290 2.78 2.13 0.43
C GLY A 290 3.89 3.06 0.94
N ARG A 291 5.03 3.16 0.22
CA ARG A 291 6.13 4.08 0.55
C ARG A 291 5.70 5.54 0.47
N VAL A 292 4.94 5.92 -0.56
CA VAL A 292 4.37 7.27 -0.65
C VAL A 292 3.37 7.51 0.49
N LYS A 293 2.55 6.51 0.84
CA LYS A 293 1.59 6.60 1.96
C LYS A 293 2.21 6.67 3.35
N GLN A 294 3.51 6.43 3.50
CA GLN A 294 4.21 6.73 4.75
C GLN A 294 4.30 8.24 5.01
N TRP A 295 4.20 9.07 3.97
CA TRP A 295 4.09 10.52 4.08
C TRP A 295 2.66 10.87 4.46
N GLN A 296 2.47 11.24 5.72
CA GLN A 296 1.14 11.28 6.34
C GLN A 296 0.19 12.26 5.68
N PHE A 297 0.69 13.26 4.95
CA PHE A 297 -0.14 14.14 4.14
C PHE A 297 -1.03 13.36 3.16
N PHE A 298 -0.54 12.28 2.54
CA PHE A 298 -1.32 11.47 1.59
C PHE A 298 -2.13 10.33 2.22
N ASN A 299 -1.93 10.06 3.51
CA ASN A 299 -2.66 9.04 4.26
C ASN A 299 -3.84 9.63 5.05
N LYS A 300 -3.78 10.93 5.37
CA LYS A 300 -4.85 11.69 6.02
C LYS A 300 -5.88 12.20 5.02
N ILE A 301 -7.00 12.72 5.53
CA ILE A 301 -7.99 13.45 4.73
C ILE A 301 -7.47 14.86 4.47
N ILE A 302 -7.17 15.18 3.22
CA ILE A 302 -6.60 16.46 2.79
C ILE A 302 -7.71 17.51 2.66
N PRO A 303 -7.51 18.76 3.12
CA PRO A 303 -8.46 19.83 2.87
C PRO A 303 -8.71 20.04 1.38
N ASN A 304 -9.96 20.22 0.96
CA ASN A 304 -10.30 20.36 -0.46
C ASN A 304 -9.72 21.66 -1.09
N SER A 305 -9.37 22.66 -0.28
CA SER A 305 -8.64 23.86 -0.70
C SER A 305 -7.21 23.58 -1.14
N MET A 306 -6.68 22.38 -0.89
CA MET A 306 -5.32 21.98 -1.25
C MET A 306 -5.25 21.10 -2.49
N ILE A 307 -6.37 20.83 -3.17
CA ILE A 307 -6.42 19.89 -4.32
C ILE A 307 -5.39 20.25 -5.38
N GLU A 308 -5.25 21.53 -5.71
CA GLU A 308 -4.30 22.02 -6.72
C GLU A 308 -2.83 21.73 -6.37
N LYS A 309 -2.50 21.53 -5.09
CA LYS A 309 -1.14 21.25 -4.62
C LYS A 309 -0.82 19.76 -4.53
N ILE A 310 -1.83 18.89 -4.61
CA ILE A 310 -1.66 17.45 -4.37
C ILE A 310 -0.68 16.86 -5.39
N GLY A 311 -0.77 17.22 -6.68
CA GLY A 311 0.12 16.70 -7.71
C GLY A 311 1.57 17.08 -7.47
N ASP A 312 1.82 18.37 -7.25
CA ASP A 312 3.17 18.87 -6.98
C ASP A 312 3.79 18.22 -5.75
N TYR A 313 3.02 18.11 -4.66
CA TYR A 313 3.49 17.45 -3.44
C TYR A 313 3.77 15.97 -3.67
N PHE A 314 2.94 15.29 -4.46
CA PHE A 314 3.10 13.86 -4.73
C PHE A 314 4.37 13.60 -5.54
N GLU A 315 4.62 14.39 -6.57
CA GLU A 315 5.84 14.32 -7.36
C GLU A 315 7.09 14.61 -6.53
N ILE A 316 7.07 15.64 -5.66
CA ILE A 316 8.19 15.93 -4.74
C ILE A 316 8.51 14.69 -3.89
N VAL A 317 7.50 14.07 -3.29
CA VAL A 317 7.70 12.88 -2.45
C VAL A 317 8.23 11.70 -3.27
N CYS A 318 7.72 11.47 -4.48
CA CYS A 318 8.23 10.41 -5.35
C CYS A 318 9.69 10.63 -5.76
N ALA A 319 10.06 11.86 -6.15
CA ALA A 319 11.44 12.23 -6.45
C ALA A 319 12.38 12.00 -5.25
N MET A 320 11.94 12.39 -4.05
CA MET A 320 12.71 12.15 -2.83
C MET A 320 12.85 10.66 -2.49
N ILE A 321 11.81 9.86 -2.74
CA ILE A 321 11.88 8.40 -2.55
C ILE A 321 12.92 7.80 -3.50
N ASN A 322 12.95 8.19 -4.77
CA ASN A 322 13.93 7.70 -5.74
C ASN A 322 15.36 8.13 -5.39
N CYS A 323 15.55 9.36 -4.91
CA CYS A 323 16.87 9.90 -4.60
C CYS A 323 17.45 9.31 -3.30
N TYR A 324 16.66 9.28 -2.23
CA TYR A 324 17.18 9.04 -0.87
C TYR A 324 16.85 7.69 -0.26
N ARG A 325 15.94 6.92 -0.88
CA ARG A 325 15.60 5.58 -0.39
C ARG A 325 16.13 4.55 -1.36
N PRO A 326 16.71 3.45 -0.85
CA PRO A 326 17.03 2.32 -1.71
C PRO A 326 15.75 1.81 -2.38
N THR A 327 15.90 1.16 -3.52
CA THR A 327 14.81 0.47 -4.23
C THR A 327 14.08 -0.49 -3.29
N PHE A 328 12.85 -0.83 -3.63
CA PHE A 328 12.04 -1.65 -2.73
C PHE A 328 12.59 -3.07 -2.61
N ILE A 329 12.99 -3.63 -3.74
CA ILE A 329 13.71 -4.89 -3.78
C ILE A 329 15.19 -4.59 -3.96
N GLN A 330 15.99 -4.85 -2.92
CA GLN A 330 17.43 -4.62 -2.93
C GLN A 330 18.24 -5.88 -3.25
N ASP A 331 17.70 -7.05 -2.93
CA ASP A 331 18.35 -8.34 -3.17
C ASP A 331 17.61 -9.11 -4.25
N THR A 332 18.28 -9.31 -5.38
CA THR A 332 17.80 -10.09 -6.53
C THR A 332 18.63 -11.36 -6.76
N SER A 333 19.52 -11.73 -5.81
CA SER A 333 20.43 -12.87 -5.97
C SER A 333 19.70 -14.20 -6.26
N HIS A 334 18.52 -14.38 -5.68
CA HIS A 334 17.69 -15.58 -5.84
C HIS A 334 16.57 -15.42 -6.88
N ASP A 335 16.49 -14.29 -7.59
CA ASP A 335 15.38 -14.01 -8.50
C ASP A 335 15.29 -15.05 -9.64
N ASN A 336 16.43 -15.50 -10.16
CA ASN A 336 16.48 -16.52 -11.21
C ASN A 336 15.92 -17.87 -10.71
N GLU A 337 16.44 -18.35 -9.58
CA GLU A 337 16.01 -19.62 -8.98
C GLU A 337 14.51 -19.61 -8.65
N ILE A 338 14.01 -18.50 -8.10
CA ILE A 338 12.60 -18.32 -7.79
C ILE A 338 11.77 -18.33 -9.09
N ALA A 339 12.21 -17.61 -10.13
CA ALA A 339 11.49 -17.57 -11.41
C ALA A 339 11.38 -18.97 -12.04
N GLU A 340 12.50 -19.69 -12.13
CA GLU A 340 12.56 -21.03 -12.70
C GLU A 340 11.71 -22.01 -11.92
N LYS A 341 11.77 -21.96 -10.58
CA LYS A 341 10.91 -22.78 -9.71
C LYS A 341 9.44 -22.47 -9.92
N MET A 342 9.06 -21.20 -10.01
CA MET A 342 7.67 -20.79 -10.25
C MET A 342 7.18 -21.26 -11.62
N LEU A 343 7.99 -21.15 -12.68
CA LEU A 343 7.64 -21.63 -14.02
C LEU A 343 7.54 -23.16 -14.08
N LYS A 344 8.45 -23.87 -13.41
CA LYS A 344 8.40 -25.33 -13.29
C LYS A 344 7.08 -25.77 -12.63
N LEU A 345 6.79 -25.24 -11.45
CA LEU A 345 5.56 -25.57 -10.70
C LEU A 345 4.29 -25.16 -11.47
N ALA A 346 4.33 -24.05 -12.21
CA ALA A 346 3.19 -23.59 -13.00
C ALA A 346 2.83 -24.56 -14.15
N ARG A 347 3.80 -25.33 -14.64
CA ARG A 347 3.65 -26.33 -15.71
C ARG A 347 3.32 -27.73 -15.19
N GLU A 348 3.48 -27.98 -13.89
CA GLU A 348 3.17 -29.28 -13.31
C GLU A 348 1.66 -29.57 -13.34
N THR A 349 1.32 -30.83 -13.59
CA THR A 349 -0.06 -31.31 -13.57
C THR A 349 -0.64 -31.18 -12.16
N ASN A 350 -1.81 -30.56 -12.05
CA ASN A 350 -2.53 -30.45 -10.78
C ASN A 350 -3.22 -31.77 -10.44
N LYS A 351 -2.46 -32.70 -9.85
CA LYS A 351 -2.95 -34.03 -9.43
C LYS A 351 -4.15 -33.97 -8.49
N ILE A 352 -4.28 -32.90 -7.70
CA ILE A 352 -5.43 -32.69 -6.81
C ILE A 352 -6.68 -32.35 -7.60
N LYS A 353 -6.56 -31.50 -8.63
CA LYS A 353 -7.66 -31.23 -9.56
C LYS A 353 -8.12 -32.53 -10.24
N ASP A 354 -7.20 -33.32 -10.77
CA ASP A 354 -7.52 -34.58 -11.46
C ASP A 354 -8.25 -35.54 -10.52
N TYR A 355 -7.78 -35.64 -9.27
CA TYR A 355 -8.46 -36.42 -8.24
C TYR A 355 -9.87 -35.90 -7.97
N VAL A 356 -10.04 -34.60 -7.70
CA VAL A 356 -11.35 -34.01 -7.41
C VAL A 356 -12.33 -34.20 -8.57
N GLU A 357 -11.87 -34.02 -9.82
CA GLU A 357 -12.70 -34.24 -11.01
C GLU A 357 -13.09 -35.71 -11.17
N SER A 358 -12.17 -36.65 -10.90
CA SER A 358 -12.46 -38.09 -10.90
C SER A 358 -13.51 -38.51 -9.84
N MET A 359 -13.70 -37.68 -8.81
CA MET A 359 -14.66 -37.91 -7.72
C MET A 359 -16.03 -37.27 -7.97
N LYS A 360 -16.17 -36.29 -8.88
CA LYS A 360 -17.45 -35.56 -9.12
C LYS A 360 -18.61 -36.47 -9.52
N ASN A 361 -18.32 -37.58 -10.22
CA ASN A 361 -19.33 -38.53 -10.70
C ASN A 361 -19.50 -39.75 -9.78
N LYS A 362 -18.80 -39.80 -8.64
CA LYS A 362 -18.90 -40.91 -7.67
C LYS A 362 -19.90 -40.55 -6.57
N PRO A 363 -20.66 -41.54 -6.03
CA PRO A 363 -21.64 -41.27 -4.98
C PRO A 363 -20.98 -40.65 -3.74
N ALA A 364 -21.64 -39.64 -3.16
CA ALA A 364 -21.16 -38.82 -2.03
C ALA A 364 -20.72 -39.60 -0.77
N LYS A 365 -21.03 -40.91 -0.69
CA LYS A 365 -20.72 -41.78 0.45
C LYS A 365 -19.23 -42.18 0.57
N LYS A 366 -18.37 -41.88 -0.40
CA LYS A 366 -16.96 -42.34 -0.39
C LYS A 366 -15.97 -41.42 0.33
N LEU A 367 -16.12 -40.10 0.24
CA LEU A 367 -15.27 -39.13 0.96
C LEU A 367 -15.84 -38.85 2.35
N LYS A 368 -15.37 -39.60 3.35
CA LYS A 368 -15.62 -39.28 4.76
C LYS A 368 -14.46 -38.46 5.30
N TRP A 369 -14.79 -37.36 5.93
CA TRP A 369 -13.84 -36.49 6.61
C TRP A 369 -13.85 -36.82 8.09
N ILE A 370 -12.69 -37.22 8.62
CA ILE A 370 -12.52 -37.56 10.03
C ILE A 370 -11.87 -36.36 10.72
N ALA A 371 -12.56 -35.79 11.72
CA ALA A 371 -12.02 -34.70 12.52
C ALA A 371 -11.01 -35.25 13.54
N MET A 372 -9.88 -34.58 13.67
CA MET A 372 -8.78 -34.95 14.56
C MET A 372 -7.93 -33.73 14.88
N ASP A 373 -7.13 -33.81 15.95
CA ASP A 373 -6.09 -32.82 16.22
C ASP A 373 -5.06 -32.86 15.09
N ALA A 374 -4.65 -31.69 14.59
CA ALA A 374 -3.63 -31.56 13.56
C ALA A 374 -2.28 -32.17 13.96
N ALA A 375 -1.94 -32.14 15.26
CA ALA A 375 -0.74 -32.77 15.78
C ALA A 375 -0.79 -34.31 15.66
N ASP A 376 -1.97 -34.91 15.87
CA ASP A 376 -2.18 -36.36 15.73
C ASP A 376 -2.35 -36.78 14.27
N ALA A 377 -2.99 -35.93 13.48
CA ALA A 377 -3.27 -36.15 12.06
C ALA A 377 -2.01 -36.25 11.21
N ILE A 378 -0.96 -35.52 11.59
CA ILE A 378 0.28 -35.38 10.81
C ILE A 378 1.48 -35.28 11.76
N SER A 379 1.71 -36.33 12.52
CA SER A 379 2.78 -36.38 13.52
C SER A 379 4.20 -36.25 12.94
N ASP A 380 4.35 -36.45 11.63
CA ASP A 380 5.61 -36.36 10.87
C ASP A 380 5.74 -35.06 10.04
N PHE A 381 4.87 -34.06 10.24
CA PHE A 381 4.95 -32.81 9.49
C PHE A 381 6.31 -32.11 9.71
N PRO A 382 7.01 -31.68 8.65
CA PRO A 382 8.36 -31.15 8.78
C PRO A 382 8.38 -29.83 9.56
N LYS A 383 9.29 -29.74 10.53
CA LYS A 383 9.63 -28.47 11.18
C LYS A 383 10.26 -27.53 10.16
N MET A 384 9.68 -26.36 9.99
CA MET A 384 10.16 -25.35 9.05
C MET A 384 10.59 -24.08 9.79
N SER A 385 11.63 -23.41 9.30
CA SER A 385 11.94 -22.05 9.75
C SER A 385 10.92 -21.06 9.20
N PHE A 386 10.79 -19.88 9.82
CA PHE A 386 9.95 -18.81 9.26
C PHE A 386 10.40 -18.41 7.84
N LYS A 387 11.71 -18.49 7.56
CA LYS A 387 12.28 -18.27 6.22
C LYS A 387 11.77 -19.32 5.22
N ASN A 388 11.79 -20.60 5.60
CA ASN A 388 11.26 -21.68 4.74
C ASN A 388 9.77 -21.49 4.47
N LEU A 389 8.99 -21.05 5.47
CA LEU A 389 7.58 -20.71 5.29
C LEU A 389 7.38 -19.53 4.33
N GLN A 390 8.24 -18.51 4.39
CA GLN A 390 8.18 -17.36 3.49
C GLN A 390 8.51 -17.76 2.06
N GLU A 391 9.47 -18.67 1.86
CA GLU A 391 9.78 -19.26 0.57
C GLU A 391 8.62 -20.11 0.03
N LEU A 392 7.96 -20.89 0.89
CA LEU A 392 6.82 -21.72 0.52
C LEU A 392 5.59 -20.88 0.12
N THR A 393 5.30 -19.83 0.87
CA THR A 393 4.17 -18.92 0.62
C THR A 393 4.49 -17.84 -0.42
N LEU A 394 5.75 -17.78 -0.87
CA LEU A 394 6.28 -16.79 -1.80
C LEU A 394 6.06 -15.33 -1.35
N GLY A 395 5.90 -15.08 -0.05
CA GLY A 395 5.66 -13.75 0.51
C GLY A 395 5.30 -13.73 2.00
N ILE A 396 5.48 -12.56 2.63
CA ILE A 396 5.22 -12.39 4.08
C ILE A 396 3.75 -12.11 4.41
N TYR A 397 2.93 -11.69 3.44
CA TYR A 397 1.57 -11.23 3.70
C TYR A 397 0.68 -12.36 4.24
N GLN A 398 0.70 -13.50 3.56
CA GLN A 398 -0.04 -14.69 3.95
C GLN A 398 0.37 -15.15 5.35
N LEU A 399 1.66 -15.08 5.69
CA LEU A 399 2.20 -15.47 7.00
C LEU A 399 1.81 -14.50 8.12
N LYS A 400 1.78 -13.19 7.85
CA LYS A 400 1.31 -12.20 8.83
C LYS A 400 -0.14 -12.48 9.24
N GLN A 401 -0.99 -12.82 8.28
CA GLN A 401 -2.38 -13.20 8.56
C GLN A 401 -2.51 -14.60 9.14
N ALA A 402 -1.63 -15.53 8.74
CA ALA A 402 -1.63 -16.92 9.17
C ALA A 402 -1.66 -17.03 10.69
N ARG A 403 -0.85 -16.23 11.39
CA ARG A 403 -0.80 -16.22 12.86
C ARG A 403 -2.16 -15.92 13.50
N SER A 404 -2.86 -14.89 13.05
CA SER A 404 -4.18 -14.54 13.62
C SER A 404 -5.21 -15.64 13.39
N TYR A 405 -5.26 -16.20 12.17
CA TYR A 405 -6.12 -17.34 11.90
C TYR A 405 -5.74 -18.53 12.78
N THR A 406 -4.45 -18.84 12.94
CA THR A 406 -4.01 -19.92 13.81
C THR A 406 -4.52 -19.74 15.24
N THR A 407 -4.33 -18.56 15.83
CA THR A 407 -4.80 -18.27 17.19
C THR A 407 -6.32 -18.41 17.34
N GLU A 408 -7.11 -17.98 16.35
CA GLU A 408 -8.57 -18.13 16.36
C GLU A 408 -9.03 -19.59 16.27
N HIS A 409 -8.20 -20.47 15.68
CA HIS A 409 -8.57 -21.87 15.40
C HIS A 409 -8.08 -22.85 16.45
N VAL A 410 -7.08 -22.46 17.25
CA VAL A 410 -6.58 -23.27 18.35
C VAL A 410 -7.57 -23.17 19.51
N SER A 411 -8.08 -24.31 19.96
CA SER A 411 -8.95 -24.37 21.14
C SER A 411 -8.15 -24.11 22.43
N PRO A 412 -8.81 -23.82 23.56
CA PRO A 412 -8.13 -23.49 24.82
C PRO A 412 -7.16 -24.56 25.34
N ASN A 413 -7.38 -25.83 24.97
CA ASN A 413 -6.51 -26.96 25.28
C ASN A 413 -5.32 -27.11 24.31
N GLY A 414 -5.13 -26.17 23.37
CA GLY A 414 -4.06 -26.19 22.39
C GLY A 414 -4.35 -26.99 21.11
N ALA A 415 -5.50 -27.65 21.00
CA ALA A 415 -5.81 -28.46 19.84
C ALA A 415 -6.17 -27.61 18.60
N PHE A 416 -5.67 -28.00 17.44
CA PHE A 416 -6.06 -27.41 16.15
C PHE A 416 -6.83 -28.45 15.36
N VAL A 417 -8.14 -28.29 15.20
CA VAL A 417 -8.96 -29.32 14.56
C VAL A 417 -8.83 -29.27 13.04
N VAL A 418 -8.33 -30.35 12.45
CA VAL A 418 -8.36 -30.60 11.00
C VAL A 418 -9.25 -31.79 10.67
N LYS A 419 -9.61 -31.89 9.39
CA LYS A 419 -10.36 -33.00 8.82
C LYS A 419 -9.49 -33.72 7.81
N VAL A 420 -9.28 -35.01 8.00
CA VAL A 420 -8.51 -35.87 7.10
C VAL A 420 -9.44 -36.74 6.27
N GLY A 421 -9.13 -36.90 4.98
CA GLY A 421 -9.89 -37.76 4.09
C GLY A 421 -9.61 -39.24 4.34
N ASN A 422 -10.66 -40.05 4.50
CA ASN A 422 -10.55 -41.51 4.69
C ASN A 422 -9.83 -42.25 3.55
N GLU A 423 -10.05 -41.89 2.29
CA GLU A 423 -9.42 -42.53 1.11
C GLU A 423 -8.09 -41.86 0.71
N ARG A 424 -7.87 -40.61 1.15
CA ARG A 424 -6.67 -39.81 0.88
C ARG A 424 -6.23 -39.13 2.17
N PRO A 425 -5.49 -39.84 3.06
CA PRO A 425 -5.02 -39.28 4.31
C PRO A 425 -4.06 -38.09 4.13
N ASP A 426 -3.44 -37.97 2.95
CA ASP A 426 -2.62 -36.85 2.51
C ASP A 426 -3.44 -35.58 2.18
N LEU A 427 -4.77 -35.68 2.13
CA LEU A 427 -5.67 -34.54 1.96
C LEU A 427 -6.25 -34.06 3.28
N ILE A 428 -6.00 -32.78 3.55
CA ILE A 428 -6.38 -32.13 4.79
C ILE A 428 -7.28 -30.93 4.48
N ARG A 429 -8.32 -30.80 5.29
CA ARG A 429 -9.29 -29.72 5.26
C ARG A 429 -9.39 -29.09 6.64
N ALA A 430 -9.48 -27.77 6.71
CA ALA A 430 -9.86 -27.08 7.94
C ALA A 430 -11.10 -26.23 7.69
N GLN A 431 -11.95 -26.12 8.70
CA GLN A 431 -13.04 -25.15 8.67
C GLN A 431 -12.52 -23.85 9.26
N VAL A 432 -12.52 -22.78 8.46
CA VAL A 432 -11.93 -21.50 8.81
C VAL A 432 -12.95 -20.37 8.86
N GLN A 433 -13.01 -19.65 9.98
CA GLN A 433 -13.90 -18.50 10.16
C GLN A 433 -13.50 -17.34 9.25
N SER A 434 -14.48 -16.67 8.65
CA SER A 434 -14.25 -15.48 7.85
C SER A 434 -13.84 -14.31 8.74
N ARG A 435 -12.67 -13.70 8.45
CA ARG A 435 -12.20 -12.47 9.12
C ARG A 435 -13.14 -11.26 9.01
N HIS A 436 -14.09 -11.30 8.08
CA HIS A 436 -14.99 -10.18 7.77
C HIS A 436 -16.44 -10.43 8.18
N LYS A 437 -16.80 -11.66 8.53
CA LYS A 437 -18.20 -12.05 8.78
C LYS A 437 -18.28 -13.18 9.81
N ASN A 438 -18.95 -12.93 10.93
CA ASN A 438 -19.14 -13.94 11.99
C ASN A 438 -19.99 -15.13 11.54
N SER A 439 -20.94 -14.92 10.62
CA SER A 439 -21.82 -16.00 10.13
C SER A 439 -21.19 -16.91 9.08
N THR A 440 -19.99 -16.59 8.58
CA THR A 440 -19.41 -17.27 7.40
C THR A 440 -18.19 -18.10 7.78
N LYS A 441 -18.29 -19.42 7.58
CA LYS A 441 -17.17 -20.37 7.71
C LYS A 441 -16.84 -20.96 6.35
N TYR A 442 -15.55 -21.09 6.05
CA TYR A 442 -15.04 -21.68 4.83
C TYR A 442 -14.46 -23.05 5.10
N ASP A 443 -14.73 -24.00 4.23
CA ASP A 443 -14.03 -25.27 4.25
C ASP A 443 -12.88 -25.22 3.26
N VAL A 444 -11.66 -25.15 3.79
CA VAL A 444 -10.47 -24.88 3.00
C VAL A 444 -9.65 -26.16 2.88
N VAL A 445 -9.34 -26.53 1.63
CA VAL A 445 -8.45 -27.63 1.26
C VAL A 445 -7.17 -27.02 0.67
N VAL A 446 -6.04 -27.71 0.84
CA VAL A 446 -4.66 -27.24 0.56
C VAL A 446 -4.53 -26.29 -0.66
N GLY A 447 -3.89 -25.13 -0.44
CA GLY A 447 -3.69 -24.01 -1.36
C GLY A 447 -2.76 -22.93 -0.76
N CYS A 448 -2.56 -21.78 -1.41
CA CYS A 448 -1.63 -20.73 -0.95
C CYS A 448 -2.32 -19.48 -0.37
N CYS A 449 -3.56 -19.59 0.11
CA CYS A 449 -4.25 -18.47 0.76
C CYS A 449 -3.83 -18.33 2.23
N ALA A 450 -4.14 -17.20 2.86
CA ALA A 450 -3.84 -16.98 4.29
C ALA A 450 -4.45 -18.07 5.20
N HIS A 451 -5.60 -18.63 4.83
CA HIS A 451 -6.25 -19.71 5.57
C HIS A 451 -5.51 -21.06 5.49
N ILE A 452 -4.76 -21.33 4.43
CA ILE A 452 -3.94 -22.54 4.37
C ILE A 452 -2.56 -22.25 4.96
N ALA A 453 -2.03 -21.04 4.74
CA ALA A 453 -0.82 -20.61 5.40
C ALA A 453 -0.92 -20.70 6.93
N SER A 454 -2.10 -20.50 7.54
CA SER A 454 -2.33 -20.71 8.98
C SER A 454 -2.23 -22.17 9.42
N ILE A 455 -2.74 -23.11 8.63
CA ILE A 455 -2.61 -24.55 8.91
C ILE A 455 -1.13 -24.95 8.85
N ILE A 456 -0.44 -24.54 7.77
CA ILE A 456 0.99 -24.83 7.59
C ILE A 456 1.83 -24.14 8.68
N TYR A 457 1.54 -22.87 8.99
CA TYR A 457 2.21 -22.13 10.06
C TYR A 457 2.03 -22.81 11.41
N TYR A 458 0.82 -23.30 11.72
CA TYR A 458 0.57 -24.05 12.94
C TYR A 458 1.45 -25.31 12.99
N LEU A 459 1.28 -26.19 12.01
CA LEU A 459 1.93 -27.51 11.95
C LEU A 459 3.46 -27.43 11.93
N ALA A 460 4.02 -26.52 11.14
CA ALA A 460 5.45 -26.50 10.84
C ALA A 460 6.27 -25.61 11.78
N TYR A 461 5.62 -24.68 12.49
CA TYR A 461 6.32 -23.61 13.21
C TYR A 461 5.72 -23.35 14.60
N ALA A 462 4.42 -23.08 14.70
CA ALA A 462 3.82 -22.64 15.97
C ALA A 462 3.71 -23.77 17.01
N THR A 463 3.48 -25.02 16.59
CA THR A 463 3.46 -26.22 17.46
C THR A 463 4.77 -26.44 18.20
N HIS A 464 5.89 -25.91 17.70
CA HIS A 464 7.22 -26.13 18.27
C HIS A 464 7.66 -25.07 19.29
N ASP A 465 6.92 -23.96 19.44
CA ASP A 465 7.12 -22.97 20.50
C ASP A 465 5.77 -22.29 20.85
N PRO A 466 5.20 -22.55 22.04
CA PRO A 466 3.93 -21.97 22.49
C PRO A 466 3.89 -20.43 22.45
N LYS A 467 5.03 -19.74 22.51
CA LYS A 467 5.10 -18.27 22.38
C LYS A 467 4.60 -17.78 21.02
N HIS A 468 4.63 -18.62 19.99
CA HIS A 468 4.12 -18.27 18.65
C HIS A 468 2.60 -18.29 18.55
N LEU A 469 1.92 -19.03 19.44
CA LEU A 469 0.45 -19.09 19.56
C LEU A 469 -0.09 -17.98 20.46
N GLN A 470 0.73 -17.46 21.37
CA GLN A 470 0.42 -16.26 22.13
C GLN A 470 0.43 -15.05 21.21
N GLN A 471 -0.73 -14.69 20.69
CA GLN A 471 -0.92 -13.37 20.14
C GLN A 471 -1.15 -12.43 21.33
N ARG A 472 -0.30 -11.41 21.49
CA ARG A 472 -0.75 -10.17 22.13
C ARG A 472 -1.76 -9.54 21.17
N ALA A 473 -2.93 -10.16 21.00
CA ALA A 473 -4.10 -9.35 20.72
C ALA A 473 -4.11 -8.40 21.91
N PHE A 474 -3.73 -7.15 21.68
CA PHE A 474 -3.97 -6.17 22.71
C PHE A 474 -5.46 -6.29 23.03
N ASP A 475 -5.80 -6.49 24.30
CA ASP A 475 -7.17 -6.61 24.82
C ASP A 475 -8.00 -5.33 24.58
N TYR A 476 -7.65 -4.49 23.60
CA TYR A 476 -8.42 -3.35 23.15
C TYR A 476 -9.84 -3.73 22.75
N TYR A 477 -10.06 -4.95 22.22
CA TYR A 477 -11.42 -5.42 21.95
C TYR A 477 -12.25 -5.50 23.24
N ASN A 478 -11.68 -6.07 24.30
CA ASN A 478 -12.33 -6.13 25.63
C ASN A 478 -12.45 -4.75 26.29
N SER A 479 -11.72 -3.73 25.80
CA SER A 479 -11.84 -2.33 26.25
C SER A 479 -12.96 -1.55 25.56
N ILE A 480 -13.64 -2.15 24.59
CA ILE A 480 -14.75 -1.55 23.85
C ILE A 480 -16.01 -2.38 24.17
N THR A 481 -17.01 -1.76 24.76
CA THR A 481 -18.31 -2.41 25.01
C THR A 481 -19.06 -2.60 23.71
N ASP A 482 -19.51 -3.82 23.41
CA ASP A 482 -20.45 -4.04 22.32
C ASP A 482 -21.79 -3.40 22.68
N ALA A 483 -22.41 -2.68 21.74
CA ALA A 483 -23.72 -2.06 21.99
C ALA A 483 -24.80 -3.11 22.28
N GLN A 484 -24.62 -4.35 21.82
CA GLN A 484 -25.49 -5.47 22.16
C GLN A 484 -25.34 -5.91 23.63
N ASP A 485 -24.20 -5.64 24.26
CA ASP A 485 -23.93 -5.93 25.67
C ASP A 485 -24.43 -4.81 26.61
N TYR A 486 -24.99 -3.72 26.04
CA TYR A 486 -25.47 -2.56 26.81
C TYR A 486 -26.89 -2.76 27.40
N SER A 487 -27.52 -3.93 27.19
CA SER A 487 -28.92 -4.20 27.56
C SER A 487 -29.10 -4.98 28.88
N GLU A 488 -28.39 -4.60 29.95
CA GLU A 488 -28.71 -5.03 31.32
C GLU A 488 -28.78 -3.84 32.31
N LEU A 489 -29.36 -2.71 31.87
CA LEU A 489 -29.74 -1.62 32.76
C LEU A 489 -31.24 -1.34 32.65
N SER A 490 -31.97 -2.05 33.53
CA SER A 490 -33.30 -1.75 34.09
C SER A 490 -34.37 -1.20 33.13
N ASP A 491 -35.23 -2.10 32.67
CA ASP A 491 -36.64 -1.79 32.45
C ASP A 491 -37.28 -1.42 33.80
N THR A 492 -37.19 -0.15 34.19
CA THR A 492 -38.12 0.44 35.15
C THR A 492 -38.49 1.85 34.70
N GLU A 493 -39.79 1.99 34.44
CA GLU A 493 -40.59 3.23 34.40
C GLU A 493 -40.67 3.99 33.07
N SER A 494 -41.64 3.53 32.27
CA SER A 494 -42.71 4.30 31.60
C SER A 494 -42.53 5.80 31.37
N GLU A 495 -42.80 6.23 30.13
CA GLU A 495 -43.87 7.21 29.88
C GLU A 495 -44.37 7.15 28.43
N ASN A 496 -45.70 7.19 28.30
CA ASN A 496 -46.45 7.20 27.05
C ASN A 496 -46.19 8.48 26.25
N SER A 497 -46.09 8.35 24.93
CA SER A 497 -46.79 9.28 24.04
C SER A 497 -47.05 8.61 22.69
N ASP A 498 -48.34 8.44 22.40
CA ASP A 498 -48.87 8.27 21.06
C ASP A 498 -48.44 9.46 20.19
N ASP A 499 -47.88 9.20 19.01
CA ASP A 499 -48.31 9.95 17.82
C ASP A 499 -47.95 9.19 16.54
N ASP A 500 -48.95 8.46 16.04
CA ASP A 500 -49.07 8.13 14.63
C ASP A 500 -49.28 9.44 13.84
N SER A 501 -48.31 9.84 13.03
CA SER A 501 -48.62 10.67 11.85
C SER A 501 -47.72 10.34 10.67
N ASN A 502 -48.27 9.47 9.81
CA ASN A 502 -48.01 9.45 8.38
C ASN A 502 -48.00 10.87 7.80
N ILE A 503 -46.88 11.34 7.25
CA ILE A 503 -46.90 12.35 6.19
C ILE A 503 -45.85 12.00 5.12
N LEU A 504 -46.34 11.36 4.05
CA LEU A 504 -45.86 11.50 2.68
C LEU A 504 -45.81 12.98 2.30
N TYR A 505 -44.74 13.45 1.64
CA TYR A 505 -44.91 14.38 0.53
C TYR A 505 -43.91 14.17 -0.60
N SER A 506 -44.50 14.27 -1.79
CA SER A 506 -43.94 14.12 -3.11
C SER A 506 -43.19 15.36 -3.58
N LEU A 507 -42.36 15.11 -4.59
CA LEU A 507 -41.81 16.07 -5.52
C LEU A 507 -42.85 17.07 -6.05
N ALA A 508 -42.46 18.34 -6.06
CA ALA A 508 -42.75 19.31 -7.12
C ALA A 508 -41.41 19.98 -7.49
#